data_AF-A0A7C4LJ61-F1
#
_entry.id   AF-A0A7C4LJ61-F1
#
_cell.length_a   1.000
_cell.length_b   1.000
_cell.length_c   1.000
_cell.angle_alpha   90.00
_cell.angle_beta   90.00
_cell.angle_gamma   90.00
#
_symmetry.space_group_name_H-M   'P 1'
#
loop_
_entity.id
_entity.type
_entity.pdbx_description
1 polymer ?
#
loop_
_entity_poly.entity_id
_entity_poly.type
_entity_poly.pdbx_seq_one_letter_code
_entity_poly.pdbx_strand_id
1 'polypeptide(L)'
;MTAFAQTTGTETSQQLISLVVILVVFFAVFYFLLIRPQRRREREHRALLSSLKRGDRVMTAGGIIGTIEDIDENEVILTVEDGKLRVTKSSIVEKVKK
;
A
#
# COMPACT_ATOMS: atom_id res chain seq x y z
N MET A 1 -1.74 -66.21 -10.18
CA MET A 1 -2.16 -64.92 -10.77
C MET A 1 -2.42 -63.96 -9.62
N THR A 2 -1.36 -63.27 -9.21
CA THR A 2 -1.27 -62.46 -7.98
C THR A 2 -1.66 -61.00 -8.23
N ALA A 3 -2.52 -60.49 -7.36
CA ALA A 3 -2.49 -59.17 -6.73
C ALA A 3 -2.33 -57.92 -7.63
N PHE A 4 -3.46 -57.36 -8.10
CA PHE A 4 -3.67 -55.92 -8.31
C PHE A 4 -5.14 -55.58 -8.04
N ALA A 5 -5.55 -55.65 -6.78
CA ALA A 5 -6.85 -55.13 -6.35
C ALA A 5 -6.66 -54.47 -4.98
N GLN A 6 -7.07 -53.20 -4.91
CA GLN A 6 -7.00 -52.26 -3.77
C GLN A 6 -5.68 -51.50 -3.57
N THR A 7 -5.57 -50.36 -4.27
CA THR A 7 -4.87 -49.15 -3.77
C THR A 7 -5.49 -47.84 -4.29
N THR A 8 -6.44 -47.91 -5.25
CA THR A 8 -7.02 -46.73 -5.91
C THR A 8 -7.75 -45.75 -4.97
N GLY A 9 -8.29 -46.19 -3.84
CA GLY A 9 -8.96 -45.32 -2.85
C GLY A 9 -7.98 -44.57 -1.92
N THR A 10 -6.90 -45.21 -1.51
CA THR A 10 -5.90 -44.62 -0.61
C THR A 10 -4.96 -43.67 -1.36
N GLU A 11 -4.59 -43.99 -2.62
CA GLU A 11 -3.78 -43.12 -3.48
C GLU A 11 -4.52 -41.83 -3.85
N THR A 12 -5.81 -41.92 -4.18
CA THR A 12 -6.64 -40.72 -4.47
C THR A 12 -6.76 -39.86 -3.21
N SER A 13 -6.98 -40.46 -2.05
CA SER A 13 -7.06 -39.74 -0.76
C SER A 13 -5.75 -39.04 -0.41
N GLN A 14 -4.61 -39.70 -0.60
CA GLN A 14 -3.28 -39.09 -0.40
C GLN A 14 -2.99 -37.98 -1.41
N GLN A 15 -3.43 -38.12 -2.66
CA GLN A 15 -3.33 -37.06 -3.67
C GLN A 15 -4.19 -35.84 -3.31
N LEU A 16 -5.40 -36.04 -2.79
CA LEU A 16 -6.26 -34.93 -2.33
C LEU A 16 -5.69 -34.23 -1.10
N ILE A 17 -5.16 -34.98 -0.13
CA ILE A 17 -4.47 -34.39 1.04
C ILE A 17 -3.24 -33.59 0.57
N SER A 18 -2.45 -34.14 -0.35
CA SER A 18 -1.28 -33.46 -0.91
C SER A 18 -1.66 -32.15 -1.63
N LEU A 19 -2.72 -32.16 -2.44
CA LEU A 19 -3.24 -30.96 -3.12
C LEU A 19 -3.74 -29.89 -2.14
N VAL A 20 -4.48 -30.30 -1.11
CA VAL A 20 -4.97 -29.38 -0.07
C VAL A 20 -3.80 -28.77 0.70
N VAL A 21 -2.78 -29.57 1.05
CA VAL A 21 -1.57 -29.06 1.73
C VAL A 21 -0.85 -28.05 0.85
N ILE A 22 -0.64 -28.34 -0.44
CA ILE A 22 0.01 -27.41 -1.37
C ILE A 22 -0.78 -26.11 -1.53
N LEU A 23 -2.11 -26.19 -1.58
CA LEU A 23 -2.99 -25.04 -1.71
C LEU A 23 -2.95 -24.17 -0.44
N VAL A 24 -2.98 -24.80 0.75
CA VAL A 24 -2.85 -24.09 2.03
C VAL A 24 -1.48 -23.42 2.15
N VAL A 25 -0.39 -24.09 1.76
CA VAL A 25 0.95 -23.50 1.75
C VAL A 25 1.04 -22.31 0.80
N PHE A 26 0.48 -22.44 -0.41
CA PHE A 26 0.43 -21.35 -1.38
C PHE A 26 -0.34 -20.14 -0.82
N PHE A 27 -1.54 -20.37 -0.28
CA PHE A 27 -2.32 -19.30 0.37
C PHE A 27 -1.57 -18.69 1.56
N ALA A 28 -0.89 -19.49 2.38
CA ALA A 28 -0.11 -18.97 3.51
C ALA A 28 1.05 -18.07 3.04
N VAL A 29 1.77 -18.48 1.99
CA VAL A 29 2.86 -17.68 1.40
C VAL A 29 2.34 -16.39 0.79
N PHE A 30 1.28 -16.44 -0.04
CA PHE A 30 0.68 -15.25 -0.64
C PHE A 30 0.07 -14.32 0.40
N TYR A 31 -0.62 -14.86 1.41
CA TYR A 31 -1.15 -14.09 2.54
C TYR A 31 -0.04 -13.38 3.29
N PHE A 32 1.05 -14.08 3.63
CA PHE A 32 2.18 -13.49 4.34
C PHE A 32 2.90 -12.43 3.49
N LEU A 33 3.07 -12.69 2.19
CA LEU A 33 3.71 -11.76 1.25
C LEU A 33 2.87 -10.52 0.96
N LEU A 34 1.55 -10.57 1.00
CA LEU A 34 0.69 -9.41 0.70
C LEU A 34 0.35 -8.61 1.97
N ILE A 35 0.16 -9.26 3.11
CA ILE A 35 -0.23 -8.59 4.36
C ILE A 35 0.93 -7.83 5.02
N ARG A 36 2.16 -8.35 4.89
CA ARG A 36 3.37 -7.69 5.40
C ARG A 36 3.68 -6.35 4.69
N PRO A 37 3.70 -6.25 3.35
CA PRO A 37 3.92 -4.98 2.68
C PRO A 37 2.75 -4.02 2.84
N GLN A 38 1.51 -4.52 2.93
CA GLN A 38 0.35 -3.66 3.13
C GLN A 38 0.40 -2.94 4.48
N ARG A 39 0.66 -3.68 5.57
CA ARG A 39 0.83 -3.09 6.91
C ARG A 39 1.97 -2.09 6.99
N ARG A 40 3.03 -2.26 6.18
CA ARG A 40 4.16 -1.34 6.14
C ARG A 40 3.77 0.01 5.53
N ARG A 41 3.06 0.01 4.40
CA ARG A 41 2.60 1.25 3.72
C ARG A 41 1.64 2.07 4.58
N GLU A 42 0.70 1.40 5.25
CA GLU A 42 -0.24 2.07 6.16
C GLU A 42 0.47 2.70 7.36
N ARG A 43 1.47 2.00 7.93
CA ARG A 43 2.29 2.52 9.02
C ARG A 43 3.14 3.72 8.58
N GLU A 44 3.74 3.65 7.41
CA GLU A 44 4.55 4.75 6.85
C GLU A 44 3.68 5.99 6.60
N HIS A 45 2.47 5.83 6.07
CA HIS A 45 1.55 6.95 5.86
C HIS A 45 1.07 7.58 7.18
N ARG A 46 0.71 6.74 8.16
CA ARG A 46 0.34 7.22 9.50
C ARG A 46 1.51 7.90 10.21
N ALA A 47 2.72 7.36 10.09
CA ALA A 47 3.92 7.95 10.67
C ALA A 47 4.21 9.32 10.06
N LEU A 48 4.07 9.45 8.74
CA LEU A 48 4.26 10.73 8.04
C LEU A 48 3.27 11.78 8.53
N LEU A 49 1.97 11.46 8.63
CA LEU A 49 0.96 12.36 9.17
C LEU A 49 1.22 12.74 10.64
N SER A 50 1.65 11.78 11.48
CA SER A 50 1.98 12.05 12.88
C SER A 50 3.26 12.87 13.08
N SER A 51 4.10 12.95 12.05
CA SER A 51 5.38 13.68 12.11
C SER A 51 5.25 15.15 11.72
N LEU A 52 4.11 15.53 11.11
CA LEU A 52 3.86 16.89 10.67
C LEU A 52 3.75 17.84 11.87
N LYS A 53 4.49 18.94 11.80
CA LYS A 53 4.47 20.01 12.80
C LYS A 53 4.31 21.37 12.13
N ARG A 54 3.84 22.35 12.89
CA ARG A 54 3.88 23.76 12.48
C ARG A 54 5.33 24.15 12.15
N GLY A 55 5.52 24.82 11.02
CA GLY A 55 6.82 25.20 10.48
C GLY A 55 7.42 24.20 9.48
N ASP A 56 6.84 23.01 9.31
CA ASP A 56 7.33 22.05 8.32
C ASP A 56 6.98 22.47 6.89
N ARG A 57 7.93 22.27 5.97
CA ARG A 57 7.71 22.47 4.53
C ARG A 57 7.16 21.19 3.92
N VAL A 58 5.95 21.25 3.38
CA VAL A 58 5.23 20.08 2.84
C VAL A 58 4.88 20.27 1.37
N MET A 59 4.75 19.15 0.67
CA MET A 59 4.20 19.09 -0.68
C MET A 59 2.89 18.30 -0.63
N THR A 60 1.81 18.91 -1.11
CA THR A 60 0.51 18.25 -1.20
C THR A 60 0.46 17.29 -2.39
N ALA A 61 -0.56 16.42 -2.44
CA ALA A 61 -0.78 15.52 -3.58
C ALA A 61 -0.96 16.28 -4.93
N GLY A 62 -1.46 17.52 -4.87
CA GLY A 62 -1.57 18.41 -6.03
C GLY A 62 -0.24 19.05 -6.45
N GLY A 63 0.86 18.77 -5.75
CA GLY A 63 2.17 19.37 -5.98
C GLY A 63 2.31 20.79 -5.44
N ILE A 64 1.39 21.25 -4.59
CA ILE A 64 1.49 22.58 -3.95
C ILE A 64 2.50 22.47 -2.82
N ILE A 65 3.47 23.38 -2.81
CA ILE A 65 4.52 23.47 -1.80
C ILE A 65 4.27 24.69 -0.93
N GLY A 66 4.18 24.46 0.38
CA GLY A 66 3.98 25.51 1.38
C GLY A 66 4.59 25.12 2.73
N THR A 67 4.52 26.05 3.67
CA THR A 67 4.93 25.81 5.07
C THR A 67 3.68 25.68 5.92
N ILE A 68 3.64 24.71 6.83
CA ILE A 68 2.50 24.52 7.72
C ILE A 68 2.43 25.65 8.75
N GLU A 69 1.33 26.39 8.76
CA GLU A 69 1.04 27.45 9.74
C GLU A 69 0.24 26.91 10.93
N ASP A 70 -0.76 26.08 10.61
CA ASP A 70 -1.64 25.45 11.56
C ASP A 70 -2.02 24.03 11.11
N ILE A 71 -2.27 23.16 12.09
CA ILE A 71 -2.70 21.77 11.91
C ILE A 71 -3.92 21.56 12.79
N ASP A 72 -5.05 21.26 12.17
CA ASP A 72 -6.27 20.78 12.82
C ASP A 72 -6.44 19.27 12.56
N GLU A 73 -7.51 18.67 13.11
CA GLU A 73 -7.73 17.21 12.99
C GLU A 73 -7.91 16.74 11.55
N ASN A 74 -8.53 17.55 10.69
CA ASN A 74 -8.87 17.17 9.31
C ASN A 74 -8.34 18.15 8.25
N GLU A 75 -7.74 19.26 8.64
CA GLU A 75 -7.26 20.30 7.73
C GLU A 75 -5.92 20.88 8.17
N VAL A 76 -5.19 21.46 7.21
CA VAL A 76 -3.88 22.06 7.43
C VAL A 76 -3.84 23.40 6.71
N ILE A 77 -3.48 24.45 7.44
CA ILE A 77 -3.30 25.79 6.88
C ILE A 77 -1.85 25.88 6.38
N LEU A 78 -1.69 26.19 5.09
CA LEU A 78 -0.39 26.34 4.46
C LEU A 78 -0.13 27.81 4.15
N THR A 79 0.95 28.36 4.72
CA THR A 79 1.46 29.67 4.30
C THR A 79 2.25 29.52 3.01
N VAL A 80 2.01 30.45 2.10
CA VAL A 80 2.64 30.53 0.78
C VAL A 80 3.42 31.85 0.70
N GLU A 81 4.64 31.81 0.16
CA GLU A 81 5.52 32.98 0.05
C GLU A 81 4.85 34.12 -0.75
N ASP A 82 4.44 35.21 -0.08
CA ASP A 82 3.92 36.44 -0.69
C ASP A 82 2.83 36.22 -1.77
N GLY A 83 1.92 35.28 -1.52
CA GLY A 83 0.84 34.93 -2.47
C GLY A 83 1.31 34.15 -3.71
N LYS A 84 2.58 33.75 -3.79
CA LYS A 84 3.14 32.96 -4.89
C LYS A 84 3.05 31.46 -4.60
N LEU A 85 2.03 30.81 -5.14
CA LEU A 85 1.89 29.36 -5.09
C LEU A 85 3.04 28.67 -5.82
N ARG A 86 3.88 27.95 -5.07
CA ARG A 86 4.94 27.11 -5.63
C ARG A 86 4.34 25.74 -5.94
N VAL A 87 4.26 25.39 -7.21
CA VAL A 87 3.71 24.10 -7.66
C VAL A 87 4.79 23.32 -8.42
N THR A 88 4.89 22.03 -8.17
CA THR A 88 5.84 21.15 -8.87
C THR A 88 5.45 21.02 -10.34
N LYS A 89 6.45 21.07 -11.23
CA LYS A 89 6.23 20.92 -12.69
C LYS A 89 5.51 19.62 -13.06
N SER A 90 5.70 18.54 -12.29
CA SER A 90 5.03 17.24 -12.48
C SER A 90 3.51 17.32 -12.32
N SER A 91 3.00 18.33 -11.62
CA SER A 91 1.57 18.52 -11.39
C SER A 91 0.91 19.44 -12.43
N ILE A 92 1.68 19.96 -13.39
CA ILE A 92 1.16 20.79 -14.49
C ILE A 92 0.64 19.84 -15.57
N VAL A 93 -0.68 19.81 -15.77
CA VAL A 93 -1.34 18.91 -16.73
C VAL A 93 -1.23 19.44 -18.16
N GLU A 94 -1.53 20.72 -18.37
CA GLU A 94 -1.58 21.30 -19.70
C GLU A 94 -1.19 22.78 -19.66
N LYS A 95 -0.51 23.24 -20.71
CA LYS A 95 -0.27 24.67 -20.95
C LYS A 95 -1.45 25.25 -21.71
N VAL A 96 -2.32 25.98 -21.03
CA VAL A 96 -3.41 26.73 -21.68
C VAL A 96 -2.82 27.83 -22.56
N LYS A 97 -3.11 27.79 -23.86
CA LYS A 97 -2.85 28.91 -24.79
C LYS A 97 -4.03 29.86 -24.74
N LYS A 98 -3.73 31.17 -24.70
CA LYS A 98 -4.71 32.25 -24.75
C LYS A 98 -5.17 32.49 -26.18
#